data_AF-A0A532DXQ2-F1
#
_entry.id   AF-A0A532DXQ2-F1
#
_cell.length_a   1.000
_cell.length_b   1.000
_cell.length_c   1.000
_cell.angle_alpha   90.00
_cell.angle_beta   90.00
_cell.angle_gamma   90.00
#
_symmetry.space_group_name_H-M   'P 1'
#
loop_
_entity.id
_entity.type
_entity.pdbx_description
1 polymer ?
#
loop_
_entity_poly.entity_id
_entity_poly.type
_entity_poly.pdbx_seq_one_letter_code
_entity_poly.pdbx_strand_id
1 'polypeptide(L)' 'MSETITSRFPEDLSTWQVSGQWRSASGQIIREPSYVLNLVHPDDPVPKKAVQEIIASYKSRFQQEAVLRVKTTVCKTL' A
#
# COMPACT_ATOMS: atom_id res chain seq x y z
N MET A 1 4.37 -8.02 8.36
CA MET A 1 3.07 -7.81 7.68
C MET A 1 1.87 -8.08 8.59
N SER A 2 1.87 -9.18 9.37
CA SER A 2 0.68 -9.69 10.08
C SER A 2 0.09 -8.73 11.12
N GLU A 3 0.89 -8.06 11.94
CA GLU A 3 0.32 -7.23 13.03
C GLU A 3 -0.32 -5.93 12.57
N THR A 4 0.23 -5.27 11.54
CA THR A 4 -0.21 -3.92 11.16
C THR A 4 -1.28 -3.93 10.07
N ILE A 5 -1.13 -4.79 9.05
CA ILE A 5 -2.01 -4.79 7.88
C ILE A 5 -3.14 -5.82 8.06
N THR A 6 -2.81 -7.06 8.42
CA THR A 6 -3.84 -8.11 8.58
C THR A 6 -4.85 -7.78 9.68
N SER A 7 -4.44 -7.10 10.75
CA SER A 7 -5.39 -6.61 11.78
C SER A 7 -6.41 -5.60 11.23
N ARG A 8 -6.06 -4.83 10.19
CA ARG A 8 -6.94 -3.84 9.55
C ARG A 8 -7.72 -4.42 8.36
N PHE A 9 -7.21 -5.48 7.75
CA PHE A 9 -7.78 -6.17 6.58
C PHE A 9 -7.75 -7.69 6.82
N PRO A 10 -8.65 -8.22 7.67
CA PRO A 10 -8.62 -9.62 8.07
C PRO A 10 -9.19 -10.58 7.02
N GLU A 11 -10.04 -10.07 6.11
CA GLU A 11 -10.75 -10.92 5.14
C GLU A 11 -9.84 -11.40 4.00
N ASP A 12 -9.16 -10.48 3.33
CA ASP A 12 -8.31 -10.80 2.18
C ASP A 12 -7.26 -9.72 1.95
N LEU A 13 -6.04 -10.16 1.65
CA LEU A 13 -4.96 -9.35 1.12
C LEU A 13 -4.01 -10.25 0.34
N SER A 14 -3.34 -9.67 -0.65
CA SER A 14 -2.26 -10.34 -1.37
C SER A 14 -1.05 -9.43 -1.48
N THR A 15 0.14 -10.04 -1.54
CA THR A 15 1.39 -9.33 -1.74
C THR A 15 2.27 -10.06 -2.73
N TRP A 16 2.99 -9.32 -3.57
CA TRP A 16 4.01 -9.89 -4.45
C TRP A 16 5.20 -8.94 -4.58
N GLN A 17 6.36 -9.52 -4.90
CA GLN A 17 7.59 -8.76 -5.15
C GLN A 17 7.54 -8.12 -6.53
N VAL A 18 8.07 -6.91 -6.61
CA VAL A 18 8.23 -6.16 -7.86
C VAL A 18 9.56 -5.42 -7.87
N SER A 19 10.07 -5.09 -9.05
CA SER A 19 11.14 -4.11 -9.18
C SER A 19 10.52 -2.73 -9.28
N GLY A 20 10.70 -1.91 -8.23
CA GLY A 20 10.22 -0.55 -8.19
C GLY A 20 11.14 0.39 -8.97
N GLN A 21 10.55 1.41 -9.59
CA GLN A 21 11.27 2.56 -10.09
C GLN A 21 10.50 3.83 -9.76
N TRP A 22 11.17 4.83 -9.19
CA TRP A 22 10.56 6.13 -8.92
C TRP A 22 11.58 7.25 -9.05
N ARG A 23 11.08 8.49 -9.15
CA ARG A 23 11.89 9.70 -9.24
C ARG A 23 11.84 10.43 -7.91
N SER A 24 12.99 10.61 -7.27
CA SER A 24 13.12 11.36 -6.02
C SER A 24 12.84 12.85 -6.19
N ALA A 25 12.66 13.56 -5.07
CA ALA A 25 12.57 15.01 -5.06
C ALA A 25 13.80 15.71 -5.68
N SER A 26 14.98 15.07 -5.64
CA SER A 26 16.20 15.56 -6.31
C SER A 26 16.24 15.29 -7.82
N GLY A 27 15.25 14.57 -8.36
CA GLY A 27 15.17 14.21 -9.78
C GLY A 27 15.91 12.92 -10.15
N GLN A 28 16.57 12.26 -9.18
CA GLN A 28 17.25 10.99 -9.41
C GLN A 28 16.24 9.87 -9.64
N ILE A 29 16.52 8.99 -10.60
CA ILE A 29 15.75 7.75 -10.79
C ILE A 29 16.35 6.68 -9.87
N ILE A 30 15.53 6.21 -8.94
CA ILE A 30 15.87 5.14 -7.99
C ILE A 30 15.20 3.85 -8.47
N ARG A 31 15.95 2.75 -8.42
CA ARG A 31 15.48 1.39 -8.72
C ARG A 31 15.76 0.51 -7.52
N GLU A 32 14.72 -0.12 -6.98
CA GLU A 32 14.85 -0.91 -5.76
C GLU A 32 13.91 -2.11 -5.75
N PRO A 33 14.26 -3.22 -5.06
CA PRO A 33 13.32 -4.27 -4.72
C PRO A 33 12.14 -3.68 -3.93
N SER A 34 10.92 -4.01 -4.34
CA SER A 34 9.71 -3.46 -3.74
C SER A 34 8.63 -4.54 -3.64
N TYR A 35 7.51 -4.18 -3.01
CA TYR A 35 6.34 -5.03 -2.86
C TYR A 35 5.08 -4.26 -3.26
N VAL A 36 4.17 -4.96 -3.93
CA VAL A 36 2.78 -4.49 -4.05
C VAL A 36 1.96 -5.13 -2.93
N LEU A 37 1.18 -4.30 -2.23
CA LEU A 37 0.11 -4.74 -1.35
C LEU A 37 -1.22 -4.50 -2.07
N ASN A 38 -1.96 -5.57 -2.32
CA ASN A 38 -3.26 -5.53 -2.97
C ASN A 38 -4.36 -5.79 -1.93
N LEU A 39 -5.31 -4.86 -1.84
CA LEU A 39 -6.40 -4.87 -0.87
C LEU A 39 -7.72 -4.72 -1.62
N VAL A 40 -8.66 -5.60 -1.34
CA VAL A 40 -10.05 -5.49 -1.81
C VAL A 40 -10.92 -5.21 -0.59
N HIS A 41 -11.56 -4.05 -0.55
CA HIS A 41 -12.36 -3.61 0.59
C HIS A 41 -13.57 -2.76 0.14
N PRO A 42 -14.64 -2.66 0.94
CA PRO A 42 -15.76 -1.74 0.68
C PRO A 42 -15.31 -0.29 0.54
N ASP A 43 -16.04 0.54 -0.21
CA ASP A 43 -15.67 1.95 -0.43
C ASP A 43 -16.01 2.88 0.77
N ASP A 44 -15.74 2.42 1.99
CA ASP A 44 -16.19 3.07 3.22
C ASP A 44 -15.07 3.90 3.90
N PRO A 45 -15.43 4.86 4.77
CA PRO A 45 -14.46 5.70 5.47
C PRO A 45 -13.45 4.91 6.32
N VAL A 46 -13.86 3.80 6.94
CA VAL A 46 -13.03 2.99 7.84
C VAL A 46 -11.83 2.35 7.11
N PRO A 47 -12.01 1.53 6.07
CA PRO A 47 -10.89 0.95 5.33
C PRO A 47 -10.07 2.02 4.60
N LYS A 48 -10.69 3.12 4.12
CA LYS A 48 -9.97 4.26 3.55
C LYS A 48 -8.96 4.85 4.55
N LYS A 49 -9.38 5.07 5.79
CA LYS A 49 -8.52 5.57 6.87
C LYS A 49 -7.42 4.56 7.20
N ALA A 50 -7.76 3.28 7.30
CA ALA A 50 -6.79 2.21 7.54
C ALA A 50 -5.66 2.17 6.49
N VAL A 51 -5.99 2.33 5.20
CA VAL A 51 -4.99 2.43 4.13
C VAL A 51 -4.08 3.66 4.34
N GLN A 52 -4.65 4.82 4.69
CA GLN A 52 -3.86 6.04 4.93
C GLN A 52 -2.90 5.88 6.12
N GLU A 53 -3.34 5.24 7.20
CA GLU A 53 -2.50 4.94 8.36
C GLU A 53 -1.34 3.99 8.00
N ILE A 54 -1.62 2.95 7.20
CA ILE A 54 -0.58 2.03 6.71
C ILE A 54 0.45 2.79 5.88
N ILE A 55 0.02 3.66 4.97
CA ILE A 55 0.91 4.50 4.15
C ILE A 55 1.76 5.42 5.04
N ALA A 56 1.15 6.11 6.00
CA ALA A 56 1.87 7.00 6.91
C ALA A 56 2.91 6.25 7.75
N SER A 57 2.53 5.09 8.30
CA SER A 57 3.42 4.22 9.07
C SER A 57 4.60 3.73 8.21
N TYR A 58 4.35 3.31 6.97
CA TYR A 58 5.39 2.87 6.04
C TYR A 58 6.36 4.00 5.72
N LYS A 59 5.86 5.18 5.36
CA LYS A 59 6.69 6.38 5.10
C LYS A 59 7.56 6.72 6.30
N SER A 60 7.00 6.71 7.51
CA SER A 60 7.75 7.01 8.73
C SER A 60 8.83 5.97 9.03
N ARG A 61 8.52 4.68 8.89
CA ARG A 61 9.44 3.59 9.26
C ARG A 61 10.61 3.43 8.29
N PHE A 62 10.37 3.67 7.01
CA PHE A 62 11.37 3.48 5.95
C PHE A 62 11.90 4.79 5.37
N GLN A 63 11.50 5.93 5.94
CA GLN A 63 11.89 7.28 5.48
C GLN A 63 11.59 7.50 3.98
N GLN A 64 10.50 6.91 3.49
CA GLN A 64 10.11 6.97 2.09
C GLN A 64 9.40 8.30 1.78
N GLU A 65 9.79 8.94 0.67
CA GLU A 65 9.21 10.22 0.22
C GLU A 65 7.74 10.05 -0.19
N ALA A 66 7.40 8.93 -0.82
CA ALA A 66 6.07 8.63 -1.32
C ALA A 66 5.78 7.12 -1.33
N VAL A 67 4.50 6.78 -1.44
CA VAL A 67 4.02 5.41 -1.71
C VAL A 67 3.07 5.51 -2.89
N LEU A 68 3.34 4.73 -3.94
CA LEU A 68 2.42 4.64 -5.08
C LEU A 68 1.11 3.99 -4.62
N ARG A 69 -0.01 4.62 -4.95
CA ARG A 69 -1.35 4.07 -4.70
C ARG A 69 -2.19 4.17 -5.98
N VAL A 70 -2.75 3.05 -6.38
CA VAL A 70 -3.76 2.97 -7.44
C VAL A 70 -5.06 2.47 -6.81
N LYS A 71 -6.20 3.02 -7.23
CA LYS A 71 -7.53 2.59 -6.80
C LYS A 71 -8.40 2.37 -8.03
N THR A 72 -9.14 1.27 -8.04
CA THR A 72 -10.15 0.98 -9.04
C THR A 72 -11.40 0.40 -8.36
N THR A 73 -12.56 0.60 -8.96
CA THR A 73 -13.80 -0.04 -8.50
C THR A 73 -13.89 -1.42 -9.14
N VAL A 74 -14.14 -2.45 -8.34
CA VAL A 74 -14.28 -3.84 -8.79
C VAL A 74 -15.56 -4.46 -8.24
N CYS A 75 -16.04 -5.52 -8.87
CA CYS A 75 -17.07 -6.38 -8.30
C CYS A 75 -16.43 -7.35 -7.31
N LYS A 76 -16.99 -7.47 -6.10
CA LYS A 76 -16.63 -8.50 -5.11
C LYS A 76 -17.87 -9.36 -4.88
N THR A 77 -17.72 -10.67 -4.99
CA THR A 77 -18.75 -11.62 -4.54
C THR A 77 -18.62 -11.78 -3.01
N LEU A 78 -19.76 -11.85 -2.31
CA LEU A 78 -19.79 -12.19 -0.88
C LEU A 78 -19.37 -13.65 -0.65
#